data_AF-A0A936ZI22-F1
#
_entry.id   AF-A0A936ZI22-F1
#
_cell.length_a   1.000
_cell.length_b   1.000
_cell.length_c   1.000
_cell.angle_alpha   90.00
_cell.angle_beta   90.00
_cell.angle_gamma   90.00
#
_symmetry.space_group_name_H-M   'P 1'
#
loop_
_entity.id
_entity.type
_entity.pdbx_description
1 polymer ?
#
loop_
_entity_poly.entity_id
_entity_poly.type
_entity_poly.pdbx_seq_one_letter_code
_entity_poly.pdbx_strand_id
1 'polypeptide(L)'
;MAHLRHLAYQSPSVRPPAATMARLARVDPGWSPDVLGDFSLRMGSHGLSVSSTMMQRDPLYALEQLQHAHNLPDDDLRALAHVLARRFEQAREAVAELN
;
A
#
# COMPACT_ATOMS: atom_id res chain seq x y z
N MET A 1 18.24 -21.26 -26.85
CA MET A 1 16.90 -20.75 -27.19
C MET A 1 16.18 -20.35 -25.91
N ALA A 2 15.70 -19.10 -25.85
CA ALA A 2 14.83 -18.47 -24.85
C ALA A 2 15.27 -18.56 -23.36
N HIS A 3 16.06 -17.61 -22.83
CA HIS A 3 15.59 -16.40 -22.14
C HIS A 3 14.29 -16.57 -21.35
N LEU A 4 14.34 -16.39 -20.02
CA LEU A 4 13.51 -15.41 -19.29
C LEU A 4 13.86 -15.38 -17.78
N ARG A 5 14.61 -14.33 -17.44
CA ARG A 5 14.40 -13.49 -16.25
C ARG A 5 14.44 -14.19 -14.88
N HIS A 6 15.67 -14.49 -14.45
CA HIS A 6 16.04 -14.33 -13.05
C HIS A 6 16.17 -12.82 -12.76
N LEU A 7 15.06 -12.07 -12.84
CA LEU A 7 15.03 -10.70 -12.32
C LEU A 7 14.88 -10.83 -10.81
N ALA A 8 16.03 -10.75 -10.16
CA ALA A 8 16.23 -9.92 -9.00
C ALA A 8 15.01 -9.79 -8.09
N TYR A 9 15.05 -10.58 -7.02
CA TYR A 9 14.51 -10.30 -5.70
C TYR A 9 14.99 -8.91 -5.21
N GLN A 10 14.57 -7.83 -5.89
CA GLN A 10 14.90 -6.44 -5.57
C GLN A 10 13.60 -5.64 -5.51
N SER A 11 12.78 -5.95 -4.52
CA SER A 11 12.03 -4.87 -3.85
C SER A 11 12.80 -4.58 -2.58
N PRO A 12 13.72 -3.60 -2.60
CA PRO A 12 14.39 -3.25 -1.37
C PRO A 12 13.30 -2.64 -0.48
N SER A 13 13.20 -3.11 0.76
CA SER A 13 12.52 -2.42 1.86
C SER A 13 13.24 -1.09 2.15
N VAL A 14 13.32 -0.21 1.13
CA VAL A 14 13.81 1.16 1.28
C VAL A 14 12.69 1.86 1.99
N ARG A 15 12.78 1.84 3.31
CA ARG A 15 12.06 2.80 4.13
C ARG A 15 12.28 4.18 3.48
N PRO A 16 11.23 4.87 3.04
CA PRO A 16 11.39 6.15 2.40
C PRO A 16 12.16 7.10 3.32
N PRO A 17 12.95 8.05 2.77
CA PRO A 17 13.65 9.04 3.58
C PRO A 17 12.68 9.76 4.54
N ALA A 18 13.13 10.15 5.73
CA ALA A 18 12.27 10.77 6.74
C ALA A 18 11.52 12.02 6.23
N ALA A 19 12.12 12.79 5.33
CA ALA A 19 11.48 13.93 4.66
C ALA A 19 10.33 13.50 3.74
N THR A 20 10.47 12.35 3.06
CA THR A 20 9.39 11.73 2.30
C THR A 20 8.30 11.29 3.25
N MET A 21 8.64 10.56 4.32
CA MET A 21 7.68 10.09 5.33
C MET A 21 6.86 11.22 5.96
N ALA A 22 7.51 12.33 6.32
CA ALA A 22 6.85 13.50 6.88
C ALA A 22 5.88 14.16 5.90
N ARG A 23 6.15 14.10 4.60
CA ARG A 23 5.21 14.56 3.56
C ARG A 23 4.06 13.58 3.41
N LEU A 24 4.34 12.27 3.38
CA LEU A 24 3.31 11.23 3.29
C LEU A 24 2.32 11.30 4.45
N ALA A 25 2.78 11.61 5.67
CA ALA A 25 1.90 11.71 6.84
C ALA A 25 0.92 12.90 6.77
N ARG A 26 1.12 13.84 5.85
CA ARG A 26 0.21 14.96 5.58
C ARG A 26 -0.75 14.69 4.42
N VAL A 27 -0.54 13.59 3.71
CA VAL A 27 -1.39 13.16 2.60
C VAL A 27 -2.60 12.46 3.22
N ASP A 28 -3.80 13.00 3.01
CA ASP A 28 -5.03 12.21 3.10
C ASP A 28 -5.31 11.66 1.71
N PRO A 29 -5.08 10.36 1.46
CA PRO A 29 -5.23 9.80 0.14
C PRO A 29 -6.69 9.52 -0.23
N GLY A 30 -7.65 9.96 0.58
CA GLY A 30 -9.07 9.76 0.29
C GLY A 30 -9.41 8.28 0.20
N TRP A 31 -8.96 7.51 1.20
CA TRP A 31 -9.23 6.08 1.30
C TRP A 31 -10.73 5.84 1.13
N SER A 32 -11.13 5.14 0.07
CA SER A 32 -12.53 4.77 -0.12
C SER A 32 -12.94 3.86 1.05
N PRO A 33 -13.89 4.25 1.92
CA PRO A 33 -14.22 3.49 3.13
C PRO A 33 -14.62 2.05 2.82
N ASP A 34 -15.37 1.84 1.74
CA ASP A 34 -15.82 0.52 1.30
C ASP A 34 -14.63 -0.36 0.89
N VAL A 35 -13.73 0.14 0.04
CA VAL A 35 -12.53 -0.59 -0.41
C VAL A 35 -11.62 -0.92 0.77
N LEU A 36 -11.47 0.01 1.72
CA LEU A 36 -10.66 -0.21 2.91
C LEU A 36 -11.29 -1.23 3.86
N GLY A 37 -12.63 -1.23 3.96
CA GLY A 37 -13.40 -2.23 4.69
C GLY A 37 -13.21 -3.64 4.10
N ASP A 38 -13.43 -3.78 2.80
CA ASP A 38 -13.25 -5.05 2.08
C ASP A 38 -11.82 -5.58 2.17
N PHE A 39 -10.83 -4.68 2.04
CA PHE A 39 -9.42 -5.01 2.23
C PHE A 39 -9.16 -5.56 3.64
N SER A 40 -9.67 -4.88 4.67
CA SER A 40 -9.46 -5.26 6.06
C SER A 40 -10.13 -6.60 6.39
N LEU A 41 -11.32 -6.87 5.85
CA LEU A 41 -12.03 -8.14 6.02
C LEU A 41 -11.29 -9.30 5.35
N ARG A 42 -10.76 -9.10 4.14
CA ARG A 42 -9.99 -10.13 3.44
C ARG A 42 -8.66 -10.40 4.13
N MET A 43 -7.93 -9.36 4.55
CA MET A 43 -6.74 -9.52 5.40
C MET A 43 -7.06 -10.33 6.66
N GLY A 44 -8.20 -10.06 7.31
CA GLY A 44 -8.67 -10.81 8.47
C GLY A 44 -8.95 -12.29 8.18
N SER A 45 -9.42 -12.61 6.97
CA SER A 45 -9.63 -13.99 6.51
C SER A 45 -8.31 -14.76 6.37
N HIS A 46 -7.18 -14.07 6.20
CA HIS A 46 -5.81 -14.62 6.24
C HIS A 46 -5.14 -14.50 7.62
N GLY A 47 -5.89 -14.13 8.66
CA GLY A 47 -5.40 -14.02 10.04
C GLY A 47 -4.67 -12.70 10.35
N LEU A 48 -4.71 -11.71 9.44
CA LEU A 48 -4.08 -10.41 9.63
C LEU A 48 -5.13 -9.36 10.00
N SER A 49 -5.03 -8.81 11.21
CA SER A 49 -5.89 -7.70 11.63
C SER A 49 -5.33 -6.37 11.14
N VAL A 50 -6.11 -5.65 10.33
CA VAL A 50 -5.74 -4.34 9.80
C VAL A 50 -6.58 -3.25 10.46
N SER A 51 -5.91 -2.19 10.92
CA SER A 51 -6.57 -1.01 11.46
C SER A 51 -6.76 0.05 10.37
N SER A 52 -8.01 0.33 10.01
CA SER A 52 -8.35 1.39 9.05
C SER A 52 -7.82 2.76 9.49
N THR A 53 -7.81 3.05 10.79
CA THR A 53 -7.26 4.30 11.33
C THR A 53 -5.74 4.38 11.12
N MET A 54 -5.02 3.26 11.29
CA MET A 54 -3.57 3.21 11.04
C MET A 54 -3.26 3.29 9.55
N MET A 55 -4.03 2.63 8.69
CA MET A 55 -3.92 2.77 7.23
C MET A 55 -4.04 4.24 6.79
N GLN A 56 -4.90 5.01 7.47
CA GLN A 56 -5.12 6.42 7.17
C GLN A 56 -4.03 7.35 7.69
N ARG A 57 -3.49 7.09 8.88
CA ARG A 57 -2.61 8.02 9.60
C ARG A 57 -1.13 7.68 9.52
N ASP A 58 -0.80 6.42 9.23
CA ASP A 58 0.57 5.94 9.19
C ASP A 58 0.90 5.37 7.81
N PRO A 59 1.61 6.15 6.97
CA PRO A 59 2.05 5.72 5.66
C PRO A 59 2.94 4.46 5.66
N LEU A 60 3.76 4.23 6.69
CA LEU A 60 4.58 3.00 6.75
C LEU A 60 3.68 1.81 6.96
N TYR A 61 2.78 1.92 7.94
CA TYR A 61 1.82 0.86 8.21
C TYR A 61 1.00 0.54 6.97
N ALA A 62 0.51 1.56 6.25
CA ALA A 62 -0.24 1.37 5.02
C ALA A 62 0.57 0.61 3.95
N LEU A 63 1.81 1.01 3.70
CA LEU A 63 2.70 0.34 2.74
C LEU A 63 3.00 -1.10 3.14
N GLU A 64 3.24 -1.37 4.42
CA GLU A 64 3.48 -2.71 4.94
C GLU A 64 2.27 -3.62 4.73
N GLN A 65 1.05 -3.15 5.03
CA GLN A 65 -0.17 -3.95 4.82
C GLN A 65 -0.44 -4.21 3.34
N LEU A 66 -0.21 -3.22 2.47
CA LEU A 66 -0.33 -3.40 1.02
C LEU A 66 0.69 -4.42 0.50
N GLN A 67 1.93 -4.37 1.00
CA GLN A 67 2.97 -5.35 0.66
C GLN A 67 2.59 -6.77 1.14
N HIS A 68 2.07 -6.91 2.36
CA HIS A 68 1.57 -8.20 2.85
C HIS A 68 0.46 -8.77 1.96
N ALA A 69 -0.51 -7.93 1.57
CA ALA A 69 -1.60 -8.33 0.69
C ALA A 69 -1.10 -8.87 -0.67
N HIS A 70 -0.02 -8.31 -1.23
CA HIS A 70 0.56 -8.83 -2.48
C HIS A 70 1.17 -10.23 -2.33
N ASN A 71 1.63 -10.60 -1.15
CA ASN A 71 2.27 -11.88 -0.87
C ASN A 71 1.28 -13.00 -0.48
N LEU A 72 0.00 -12.67 -0.26
CA LEU A 72 -1.03 -13.64 0.05
C LEU A 72 -1.59 -14.29 -1.23
N PRO A 73 -2.02 -15.57 -1.16
CA PRO A 73 -2.64 -16.28 -2.28
C PRO A 73 -4.12 -15.91 -2.44
N ASP A 74 -4.40 -14.60 -2.54
CA ASP A 74 -5.76 -14.05 -2.69
C ASP A 74 -5.73 -12.93 -3.74
N ASP A 75 -6.20 -13.25 -4.94
CA ASP A 75 -6.13 -12.36 -6.09
C ASP A 75 -7.08 -11.16 -5.96
N ASP A 76 -8.21 -11.33 -5.29
CA ASP A 76 -9.15 -10.24 -5.00
C ASP A 76 -8.52 -9.26 -3.98
N LEU A 77 -7.90 -9.79 -2.92
CA LEU A 77 -7.16 -8.98 -1.96
C LEU A 77 -6.01 -8.24 -2.64
N ARG A 78 -5.32 -8.90 -3.58
CA ARG A 78 -4.27 -8.27 -4.39
C ARG A 78 -4.84 -7.16 -5.27
N ALA A 79 -6.04 -7.33 -5.85
CA ALA A 79 -6.70 -6.29 -6.64
C ALA A 79 -7.09 -5.08 -5.78
N LEU A 80 -7.65 -5.30 -4.58
CA LEU A 80 -7.94 -4.24 -3.62
C LEU A 80 -6.67 -3.49 -3.22
N ALA A 81 -5.57 -4.21 -2.95
CA ALA A 81 -4.28 -3.61 -2.62
C ALA A 81 -3.76 -2.70 -3.73
N HIS A 82 -3.88 -3.09 -5.01
CA HIS A 82 -3.52 -2.23 -6.14
C HIS A 82 -4.35 -0.95 -6.20
N VAL A 83 -5.67 -1.08 -6.02
CA VAL A 83 -6.61 0.04 -6.05
C VAL A 83 -6.29 1.05 -4.94
N LEU A 84 -5.95 0.55 -3.76
CA LEU A 84 -5.53 1.34 -2.60
C LEU A 84 -4.16 2.00 -2.81
N ALA A 85 -3.17 1.24 -3.30
CA ALA A 85 -1.83 1.74 -3.60
C ALA A 85 -1.86 2.87 -4.65
N ARG A 86 -2.71 2.76 -5.68
CA ARG A 86 -2.82 3.80 -6.70
C ARG A 86 -3.37 5.11 -6.14
N ARG A 87 -4.39 5.04 -5.28
CA ARG A 87 -4.93 6.25 -4.60
C ARG A 87 -3.87 6.90 -3.72
N PHE A 88 -3.14 6.08 -2.99
CA PHE A 88 -2.02 6.54 -2.17
C PHE A 88 -0.98 7.28 -3.03
N GLU A 89 -0.57 6.71 -4.16
CA GLU A 89 0.40 7.37 -5.07
C GLU A 89 -0.14 8.67 -5.68
N GLN A 90 -1.39 8.69 -6.14
CA GLN A 90 -2.01 9.90 -6.70
C GLN A 90 -2.03 11.04 -5.68
N ALA A 91 -2.34 10.74 -4.42
CA ALA A 91 -2.36 11.74 -3.38
C ALA A 91 -0.95 12.23 -3.01
N ARG A 92 0.08 11.38 -3.15
CA ARG A 92 1.48 11.80 -3.04
C ARG A 92 1.91 12.74 -4.15
N GLU A 93 1.58 12.39 -5.40
CA GLU A 93 1.86 13.20 -6.58
C GLU A 93 1.21 14.58 -6.43
N ALA A 94 -0.06 14.63 -6.04
CA ALA A 94 -0.79 15.88 -5.81
C ALA A 94 -0.13 16.78 -4.75
N VAL A 95 0.39 16.21 -3.65
CA VAL A 95 1.11 16.99 -2.63
C VAL A 95 2.50 17.43 -3.10
N ALA A 96 3.14 16.67 -3.99
CA ALA A 96 4.42 17.04 -4.58
C ALA A 96 4.32 18.23 -5.55
N GLU A 97 3.21 18.32 -6.30
CA GLU A 97 2.93 19.43 -7.25
C GLU A 97 2.56 20.76 -6.56
N LEU A 98 2.23 20.73 -5.26
CA LEU A 98 1.89 21.92 -4.47
C LEU A 98 3.12 22.62 -3.85
N ASN A 99 4.34 22.20 -4.20
CA ASN A 99 5.61 22.86 -3.82
C ASN A 99 6.35 23.37 -5.05
#